data_AF-A0A930E0F6-F1
#
_entry.id   AF-A0A930E0F6-F1
#
_cell.length_a   1.000
_cell.length_b   1.000
_cell.length_c   1.000
_cell.angle_alpha   90.00
_cell.angle_beta   90.00
_cell.angle_gamma   90.00
#
_symmetry.space_group_name_H-M   'P 1'
#
loop_
_entity.id
_entity.type
_entity.pdbx_description
1 polymer ?
#
loop_
_entity_poly.entity_id
_entity_poly.type
_entity_poly.pdbx_seq_one_letter_code
_entity_poly.pdbx_strand_id
1 'polypeptide(L)'
;HNTITPIARRRGEDFELDLVLRNNLCTEEHPLGLFHPHEEYHHIKKENIGLIEVMGLAVLPARLKQELEELEAALVSGEDLRKKESLQKHADWGDEILRKYPKLSSENVHEIVQEELAKAFMEVLSCAGIFKRNPEGKAAFRRFTEVISKA
;
A
#
# COMPACT_ATOMS: atom_id res chain seq x y z
N HIS A 1 10.24 -13.26 12.12
CA HIS A 1 11.37 -12.63 12.87
C HIS A 1 10.94 -11.24 13.34
N ASN A 2 11.06 -10.92 14.62
CA ASN A 2 10.69 -9.61 15.17
C ASN A 2 11.91 -8.69 15.19
N THR A 3 11.76 -7.44 14.76
CA THR A 3 12.84 -6.45 14.76
C THR A 3 12.31 -5.05 15.07
N ILE A 4 13.21 -4.17 15.46
CA ILE A 4 12.94 -2.76 15.72
C ILE A 4 13.86 -1.90 14.85
N THR A 5 13.32 -0.85 14.26
CA THR A 5 14.14 0.15 13.55
C THR A 5 14.02 1.49 14.26
N PRO A 6 15.05 1.89 15.03
CA PRO A 6 15.08 3.21 15.63
C PRO A 6 15.39 4.28 14.59
N ILE A 7 14.65 5.37 14.61
CA ILE A 7 14.94 6.59 13.85
C ILE A 7 15.30 7.65 14.89
N ALA A 8 16.59 7.95 15.02
CA ALA A 8 17.09 8.94 15.97
C ALA A 8 17.26 10.30 15.28
N ARG A 9 16.83 11.36 15.94
CA ARG A 9 17.03 12.75 15.52
C ARG A 9 17.37 13.63 16.71
N ARG A 10 18.14 14.70 16.48
CA ARG A 10 18.46 15.69 17.51
C ARG A 10 17.47 16.85 17.43
N ARG A 11 16.83 17.21 18.55
CA ARG A 11 15.95 18.37 18.67
C ARG A 11 16.52 19.29 19.75
N GLY A 12 17.24 20.32 19.31
CA GLY A 12 18.01 21.18 20.23
C GLY A 12 19.12 20.37 20.91
N GLU A 13 19.09 20.32 22.24
CA GLU A 13 20.06 19.53 23.03
C GLU A 13 19.62 18.07 23.24
N ASP A 14 18.35 17.74 22.99
CA ASP A 14 17.78 16.42 23.25
C ASP A 14 17.86 15.48 22.04
N PHE A 15 17.86 14.17 22.30
CA PHE A 15 17.65 13.13 21.29
C PHE A 15 16.20 12.66 21.34
N GLU A 16 15.56 12.63 20.18
CA GLU A 16 14.24 12.01 19.97
C GLU A 16 14.42 10.73 19.15
N LEU A 17 13.76 9.65 19.58
CA LEU A 17 13.78 8.37 18.88
C LEU A 17 12.36 7.95 18.53
N ASP A 18 12.10 7.82 17.23
CA ASP A 18 10.89 7.18 16.73
C ASP A 18 11.18 5.67 16.56
N LEU A 19 10.47 4.83 17.31
CA LEU A 19 10.68 3.39 17.33
C LEU A 19 9.69 2.68 16.40
N VAL A 20 10.22 2.10 15.33
CA VAL A 20 9.43 1.31 14.39
C VAL A 20 9.47 -0.15 14.80
N LEU A 21 8.33 -0.70 15.22
CA LEU A 21 8.18 -2.13 15.46
C LEU A 21 7.89 -2.86 14.15
N ARG A 22 8.63 -3.94 13.88
CA ARG A 22 8.48 -4.74 12.66
C ARG A 22 8.39 -6.21 12.98
N ASN A 23 7.65 -6.92 12.13
CA ASN A 23 7.58 -8.37 12.17
C ASN A 23 7.65 -8.91 10.74
N ASN A 24 8.68 -9.69 10.46
CA ASN A 24 8.87 -10.42 9.21
C ASN A 24 8.27 -11.83 9.35
N LEU A 25 7.01 -11.94 9.76
CA LEU A 25 6.28 -13.20 9.81
C LEU A 25 5.73 -13.48 8.42
N CYS A 26 6.01 -14.65 7.87
CA CYS A 26 5.33 -15.17 6.69
C CYS A 26 4.32 -16.24 7.13
N THR A 27 3.23 -16.35 6.38
CA THR A 27 2.24 -17.41 6.53
C THR A 27 2.12 -18.17 5.21
N GLU A 28 1.43 -19.31 5.19
CA GLU A 28 1.13 -20.00 3.93
C GLU A 28 0.25 -19.14 3.01
N GLU A 29 -0.65 -18.35 3.59
CA GLU A 29 -1.52 -17.39 2.90
C GLU A 29 -0.74 -16.19 2.33
N HIS A 30 0.24 -15.67 3.09
CA HIS A 30 1.06 -14.53 2.70
C HIS A 30 2.56 -14.89 2.75
N PRO A 31 3.05 -15.65 1.75
CA PRO A 31 4.43 -16.14 1.74
C PRO A 31 5.45 -15.00 1.63
N LEU A 32 5.07 -13.85 1.06
CA LEU A 32 5.94 -12.67 0.96
C LEU A 32 5.97 -11.81 2.23
N GLY A 33 5.15 -12.15 3.24
CA GLY A 33 5.11 -11.48 4.53
C GLY A 33 3.69 -11.04 4.91
N LEU A 34 3.25 -11.41 6.11
CA LEU A 34 1.94 -11.07 6.66
C LEU A 34 1.70 -9.56 6.75
N PHE A 35 2.77 -8.79 6.98
CA PHE A 35 2.75 -7.33 7.11
C PHE A 35 3.36 -6.61 5.90
N HIS A 36 3.37 -7.27 4.74
CA HIS A 36 3.76 -6.70 3.46
C HIS A 36 2.52 -6.50 2.58
N PRO A 37 2.61 -5.78 1.44
CA PRO A 37 1.49 -5.70 0.51
C PRO A 37 1.04 -7.13 0.14
N HIS A 38 -0.26 -7.39 0.30
CA HIS A 38 -0.84 -8.68 -0.06
C HIS A 38 -0.93 -8.83 -1.57
N GLU A 39 -1.09 -10.07 -2.02
CA GLU A 39 -0.99 -10.53 -3.40
C GLU A 39 -1.87 -9.72 -4.36
N GLU A 40 -3.07 -9.37 -3.91
CA GLU A 40 -4.04 -8.56 -4.64
C GLU A 40 -3.55 -7.13 -4.97
N TYR A 41 -2.59 -6.58 -4.21
CA TYR A 41 -2.06 -5.22 -4.44
C TYR A 41 -0.70 -5.19 -5.14
N HIS A 42 -0.13 -6.35 -5.50
CA HIS A 42 1.21 -6.43 -6.09
C HIS A 42 1.32 -5.72 -7.44
N HIS A 43 0.20 -5.53 -8.14
CA HIS A 43 0.19 -4.74 -9.38
C HIS A 43 0.59 -3.28 -9.12
N ILE A 44 0.16 -2.68 -8.00
CA ILE A 44 0.57 -1.34 -7.55
C ILE A 44 1.92 -1.41 -6.84
N LYS A 45 2.03 -2.23 -5.80
CA LYS A 45 3.18 -2.27 -4.89
C LYS A 45 3.48 -3.71 -4.48
N LYS A 46 4.61 -4.23 -4.96
CA LYS A 46 5.09 -5.59 -4.62
C LYS A 46 6.30 -5.57 -3.71
N GLU A 47 7.04 -4.46 -3.68
CA GLU A 47 8.27 -4.38 -2.90
C GLU A 47 7.96 -4.35 -1.40
N ASN A 48 8.92 -4.81 -0.59
CA ASN A 48 8.80 -4.84 0.87
C ASN A 48 8.49 -3.45 1.45
N ILE A 49 7.84 -3.43 2.61
CA ILE A 49 7.51 -2.21 3.35
C ILE A 49 8.78 -1.54 3.89
N GLY A 50 8.99 -0.29 3.48
CA GLY A 50 10.12 0.53 3.88
C GLY A 50 9.81 1.45 5.07
N LEU A 51 10.74 2.35 5.35
CA LEU A 51 10.57 3.36 6.41
C LEU A 51 9.45 4.35 6.10
N ILE A 52 9.18 4.63 4.83
CA ILE A 52 8.21 5.65 4.42
C ILE A 52 6.79 5.13 4.67
N GLU A 53 6.51 3.88 4.30
CA GLU A 53 5.21 3.23 4.54
C GLU A 53 4.93 3.01 6.03
N VAL A 54 5.98 2.71 6.80
CA VAL A 54 5.88 2.68 8.27
C VAL A 54 5.44 4.02 8.85
N MET A 55 5.89 5.13 8.27
CA MET A 55 5.48 6.48 8.68
C MET A 55 4.07 6.84 8.19
N GLY A 56 3.35 5.91 7.55
CA GLY A 56 2.01 6.12 7.00
C GLY A 56 2.01 6.88 5.67
N LEU A 57 3.15 6.93 4.98
CA LEU A 57 3.31 7.61 3.70
C LEU A 57 3.52 6.58 2.59
N ALA A 58 3.05 6.86 1.38
CA ALA A 58 3.29 5.99 0.23
C ALA A 58 4.14 6.73 -0.81
N VAL A 59 5.09 6.02 -1.42
CA VAL A 59 5.85 6.53 -2.59
C VAL A 59 5.40 5.78 -3.82
N LEU A 60 5.05 6.54 -4.85
CA LEU A 60 4.73 5.99 -6.16
C LEU A 60 5.99 5.35 -6.78
N PRO A 61 6.00 4.04 -7.09
CA PRO A 61 7.10 3.42 -7.79
C PRO A 61 7.33 4.10 -9.15
N ALA A 62 8.59 4.38 -9.51
CA ALA A 62 8.90 5.09 -10.75
C ALA A 62 8.31 4.41 -12.00
N ARG A 63 8.30 3.08 -12.04
CA ARG A 63 7.65 2.28 -13.10
C ARG A 63 6.17 2.58 -13.24
N LEU A 64 5.48 2.83 -12.12
CA LEU A 64 4.03 2.88 -12.08
C LEU A 64 3.53 4.15 -12.78
N LYS A 65 4.32 5.21 -12.81
CA LYS A 65 3.96 6.42 -13.55
C LYS A 65 3.68 6.12 -15.03
N GLN A 66 4.61 5.44 -15.70
CA GLN A 66 4.45 5.08 -17.11
C GLN A 66 3.33 4.05 -17.29
N GLU A 67 3.24 3.05 -16.40
CA GLU A 67 2.18 2.03 -16.44
C GLU A 67 0.78 2.65 -16.31
N LEU A 68 0.62 3.70 -15.50
CA LEU A 68 -0.66 4.40 -15.34
C LEU A 68 -1.03 5.25 -16.56
N GLU A 69 -0.08 5.98 -17.16
CA GLU A 69 -0.32 6.73 -18.39
C GLU A 69 -0.77 5.78 -19.52
N GLU A 70 -0.14 4.61 -19.62
CA GLU A 70 -0.51 3.58 -20.59
C GLU A 70 -1.87 2.94 -20.28
N LEU A 71 -2.18 2.72 -19.00
CA LEU A 71 -3.47 2.19 -18.56
C LEU A 71 -4.60 3.17 -18.89
N GLU A 72 -4.44 4.46 -18.55
CA GLU A 72 -5.42 5.51 -18.84
C GLU A 72 -5.78 5.54 -20.33
N ALA A 73 -4.77 5.50 -21.21
CA ALA A 73 -4.97 5.47 -22.66
C ALA A 73 -5.72 4.23 -23.13
N ALA A 74 -5.37 3.05 -22.59
CA ALA A 74 -5.99 1.78 -22.96
C ALA A 74 -7.45 1.67 -22.47
N LEU A 75 -7.75 2.19 -21.27
CA LEU A 75 -9.10 2.24 -20.73
C LEU A 75 -10.04 3.10 -21.59
N VAL A 76 -9.54 4.23 -22.11
CA VAL A 76 -10.33 5.11 -23.00
C VAL A 76 -10.52 4.51 -24.39
N SER A 77 -9.49 3.87 -24.94
CA SER A 77 -9.54 3.30 -26.30
C SER A 77 -10.27 1.95 -26.36
N GLY A 78 -10.50 1.31 -25.22
CA GLY A 78 -11.05 -0.05 -25.13
C GLY A 78 -10.05 -1.12 -25.57
N GLU A 79 -8.75 -0.85 -25.44
CA GLU A 79 -7.70 -1.82 -25.77
C GLU A 79 -7.68 -2.97 -24.76
N ASP A 80 -7.38 -4.17 -25.24
CA ASP A 80 -7.22 -5.35 -24.38
C ASP A 80 -5.89 -5.26 -23.61
N LEU A 81 -5.98 -4.89 -22.33
CA LEU A 81 -4.86 -4.74 -21.40
C LEU A 81 -3.97 -5.98 -21.33
N ARG A 82 -4.51 -7.17 -21.58
CA ARG A 82 -3.77 -8.44 -21.49
C ARG A 82 -2.81 -8.65 -22.66
N LYS A 83 -2.97 -7.91 -23.75
CA LYS A 83 -2.07 -7.95 -24.92
C LYS A 83 -0.81 -7.11 -24.72
N LYS A 84 -0.78 -6.22 -23.74
CA LYS A 84 0.35 -5.34 -23.47
C LYS A 84 1.08 -5.78 -22.21
N GLU A 85 2.34 -6.21 -22.36
CA GLU A 85 3.15 -6.77 -21.28
C GLU A 85 3.22 -5.86 -20.03
N SER A 86 3.34 -4.55 -20.21
CA SER A 86 3.37 -3.57 -19.12
C SER A 86 2.05 -3.50 -18.33
N LEU A 87 0.91 -3.80 -18.98
CA LEU A 87 -0.44 -3.66 -18.41
C LEU A 87 -1.06 -4.99 -17.96
N GLN A 88 -0.48 -6.14 -18.30
CA GLN A 88 -1.03 -7.45 -17.95
C GLN A 88 -1.36 -7.59 -16.46
N LYS A 89 -0.47 -7.11 -15.59
CA LYS A 89 -0.68 -7.12 -14.12
C LYS A 89 -1.77 -6.17 -13.65
N HIS A 90 -2.16 -5.19 -14.45
CA HIS A 90 -3.22 -4.22 -14.16
C HIS A 90 -4.55 -4.60 -14.80
N ALA A 91 -4.61 -5.67 -15.60
CA ALA A 91 -5.77 -5.98 -16.42
C ALA A 91 -7.04 -6.19 -15.60
N ASP A 92 -6.97 -7.00 -14.53
CA ASP A 92 -8.12 -7.28 -13.67
C ASP A 92 -8.59 -6.02 -12.93
N TRP A 93 -7.63 -5.20 -12.47
CA TRP A 93 -7.93 -3.90 -11.85
C TRP A 93 -8.57 -2.92 -12.85
N GLY A 94 -8.08 -2.86 -14.09
CA GLY A 94 -8.67 -2.07 -15.16
C GLY A 94 -10.10 -2.49 -15.51
N ASP A 95 -10.36 -3.81 -15.54
CA ASP A 95 -11.71 -4.35 -15.74
C ASP A 95 -12.66 -3.94 -14.61
N GLU A 96 -12.18 -3.92 -13.36
CA GLU A 96 -12.94 -3.42 -12.21
C GLU A 96 -13.24 -1.92 -12.32
N ILE A 97 -12.27 -1.11 -12.74
CA ILE A 97 -12.46 0.33 -12.98
C ILE A 97 -13.55 0.54 -14.02
N LEU A 98 -13.49 -0.13 -15.18
CA LEU A 98 -14.52 0.00 -16.24
C LEU A 98 -15.90 -0.41 -15.75
N ARG A 99 -15.98 -1.45 -14.92
CA ARG A 99 -17.24 -1.94 -14.34
C ARG A 99 -17.83 -0.95 -13.33
N LYS A 100 -16.98 -0.30 -12.53
CA LYS A 100 -17.36 0.70 -11.51
C LYS A 100 -17.69 2.06 -12.11
N TYR A 101 -17.04 2.42 -13.23
CA TYR A 101 -17.15 3.71 -13.90
C TYR A 101 -17.61 3.53 -15.37
N PRO A 102 -18.89 3.21 -15.63
CA PRO A 102 -19.39 2.95 -16.99
C PRO A 102 -19.42 4.18 -17.91
N LYS A 103 -19.14 5.37 -17.37
CA LYS A 103 -19.04 6.65 -18.11
C LYS A 103 -17.59 7.16 -18.17
N LEU A 104 -16.61 6.27 -18.03
CA LEU A 104 -15.21 6.60 -18.17
C LEU A 104 -14.94 7.13 -19.59
N SER A 105 -14.19 8.22 -19.68
CA SER A 105 -13.85 8.91 -20.92
C SER A 105 -12.50 9.62 -20.80
N SER A 106 -12.00 10.17 -21.91
CA SER A 106 -10.76 10.95 -21.95
C SER A 106 -10.74 12.13 -20.97
N GLU A 107 -11.91 12.68 -20.62
CA GLU A 107 -12.01 13.85 -19.75
C GLU A 107 -11.87 13.50 -18.26
N ASN A 108 -12.19 12.27 -17.85
CA ASN A 108 -12.24 11.87 -16.44
C ASN A 108 -11.33 10.69 -16.06
N VAL A 109 -10.76 9.99 -17.04
CA VAL A 109 -9.96 8.77 -16.80
C VAL A 109 -8.82 9.02 -15.82
N HIS A 110 -8.13 10.15 -15.94
CA HIS A 110 -6.99 10.49 -15.08
C HIS A 110 -7.40 10.60 -13.61
N GLU A 111 -8.48 11.35 -13.33
CA GLU A 111 -8.97 11.53 -11.96
C GLU A 111 -9.47 10.20 -11.36
N ILE A 112 -10.19 9.41 -12.15
CA ILE A 112 -10.67 8.08 -11.74
C ILE A 112 -9.50 7.16 -11.39
N VAL A 113 -8.50 7.07 -12.28
CA VAL A 113 -7.33 6.21 -12.05
C VAL A 113 -6.53 6.68 -10.83
N GLN A 114 -6.38 7.98 -10.63
CA GLN A 114 -5.75 8.55 -9.42
C GLN A 114 -6.52 8.20 -8.14
N GLU A 115 -7.85 8.30 -8.14
CA GLU A 115 -8.67 7.92 -6.99
C GLU A 115 -8.55 6.44 -6.65
N GLU A 116 -8.62 5.56 -7.65
CA GLU A 116 -8.51 4.11 -7.44
C GLU A 116 -7.09 3.72 -7.01
N LEU A 117 -6.07 4.39 -7.55
CA LEU A 117 -4.69 4.23 -7.11
C LEU A 117 -4.53 4.61 -5.64
N ALA A 118 -5.11 5.73 -5.21
CA ALA A 118 -5.07 6.16 -3.82
C ALA A 118 -5.76 5.13 -2.91
N LYS A 119 -6.89 4.56 -3.34
CA LYS A 119 -7.58 3.48 -2.61
C LYS A 119 -6.69 2.25 -2.48
N ALA A 120 -6.07 1.80 -3.56
CA ALA A 120 -5.13 0.67 -3.51
C ALA A 120 -3.94 0.93 -2.58
N PHE A 121 -3.35 2.14 -2.59
CA PHE A 121 -2.28 2.48 -1.65
C PHE A 121 -2.74 2.51 -0.18
N MET A 122 -3.96 2.94 0.11
CA MET A 122 -4.51 2.88 1.46
C MET A 122 -4.63 1.44 1.96
N GLU A 123 -5.03 0.51 1.10
CA GLU A 123 -5.08 -0.91 1.44
C GLU A 123 -3.67 -1.50 1.63
N VAL A 124 -2.71 -1.16 0.77
CA VAL A 124 -1.29 -1.51 0.93
C VAL A 124 -0.75 -1.10 2.30
N LEU A 125 -1.02 0.12 2.74
CA LEU A 125 -0.62 0.60 4.08
C LEU A 125 -1.36 -0.15 5.20
N SER A 126 -2.59 -0.58 4.96
CA SER A 126 -3.40 -1.37 5.91
C SER A 126 -2.90 -2.81 6.06
N CYS A 127 -2.31 -3.39 5.02
CA CYS A 127 -1.60 -4.67 5.10
C CYS A 127 -0.43 -4.58 6.11
N ALA A 128 0.33 -3.48 6.07
CA ALA A 128 1.51 -3.26 6.91
C ALA A 128 1.20 -3.05 8.41
N GLY A 129 -0.03 -2.66 8.75
CA GLY A 129 -0.41 -2.39 10.14
C GLY A 129 -0.36 -3.63 11.03
N ILE A 130 0.42 -3.58 12.11
CA ILE A 130 0.44 -4.63 13.16
C ILE A 130 -0.89 -4.67 13.90
N PHE A 131 -1.35 -3.51 14.37
CA PHE A 131 -2.67 -3.36 14.98
C PHE A 131 -3.68 -2.98 13.90
N LYS A 132 -4.53 -3.93 13.53
CA LYS A 132 -5.57 -3.71 12.52
C LYS A 132 -6.59 -2.68 13.01
N ARG A 133 -7.22 -1.96 12.06
CA ARG A 133 -8.23 -0.92 12.36
C ARG A 133 -9.61 -1.48 12.74
N ASN A 134 -9.67 -2.75 13.15
CA ASN A 134 -10.86 -3.44 13.65
C ASN A 134 -10.93 -3.40 15.20
N PRO A 135 -12.04 -3.83 15.82
CA PRO A 135 -12.19 -3.83 17.27
C PRO A 135 -11.07 -4.60 18.02
N GLU A 136 -10.65 -5.74 17.47
CA GLU A 136 -9.62 -6.62 18.04
C GLU A 136 -8.26 -5.93 18.06
N GLY A 137 -7.87 -5.32 16.94
CA GLY A 137 -6.62 -4.59 16.79
C GLY A 137 -6.56 -3.33 17.66
N LYS A 138 -7.67 -2.59 17.77
CA LYS A 138 -7.79 -1.45 18.71
C LYS A 138 -7.65 -1.91 20.16
N ALA A 139 -8.24 -3.04 20.54
CA ALA A 139 -8.10 -3.59 21.88
C ALA A 139 -6.67 -4.06 22.16
N ALA A 140 -6.01 -4.68 21.18
CA ALA A 140 -4.61 -5.09 21.28
C ALA A 140 -3.67 -3.89 21.41
N PHE A 141 -3.92 -2.80 20.67
CA PHE A 141 -3.14 -1.57 20.79
C PHE A 141 -3.26 -0.95 22.18
N ARG A 142 -4.48 -0.87 22.75
CA ARG A 142 -4.67 -0.38 24.11
C ARG A 142 -3.91 -1.19 25.16
N ARG A 143 -3.97 -2.53 25.07
CA ARG A 143 -3.18 -3.38 25.97
C ARG A 143 -1.69 -3.12 25.85
N PHE A 144 -1.20 -2.91 24.63
CA PHE A 144 0.20 -2.59 24.38
C PHE A 144 0.61 -1.24 25.01
N THR A 145 -0.18 -0.18 24.84
CA THR A 145 0.13 1.14 25.42
C THR A 145 0.06 1.13 26.95
N GLU A 146 -0.88 0.39 27.54
CA GLU A 146 -0.97 0.21 29.00
C GLU A 146 0.27 -0.45 29.60
N VAL A 147 0.91 -1.37 28.88
CA VAL A 147 2.16 -2.02 29.33
C VAL A 147 3.32 -1.02 29.33
N ILE A 148 3.44 -0.22 28.26
CA ILE A 148 4.54 0.76 28.13
C ILE A 148 4.37 1.94 29.09
N SER A 149 3.14 2.39 29.33
CA SER A 149 2.88 3.57 30.19
C SER A 149 3.07 3.30 31.68
N LYS A 150 3.26 2.05 32.09
CA LYS A 150 3.51 1.63 33.48
C LYS A 150 5.00 1.45 33.80
N ALA A 151 5.88 1.56 32.81
CA ALA A 151 7.33 1.52 32.94
C ALA A 151 7.89 2.94 33.02
#